data_AF-A0A2I0AGL8-F1
#
_entry.id   AF-A0A2I0AGL8-F1
#
_cell.length_a   1.000
_cell.length_b   1.000
_cell.length_c   1.000
_cell.angle_alpha   90.00
_cell.angle_beta   90.00
_cell.angle_gamma   90.00
#
_symmetry.space_group_name_H-M   'P 1'
#
loop_
_entity.id
_entity.type
_entity.pdbx_description
1 polymer ?
#
loop_
_entity_poly.entity_id
_entity_poly.type
_entity_poly.pdbx_seq_one_letter_code
_entity_poly.pdbx_strand_id
1 'polypeptide(L)'
;MNSVEAIQVLVDDLYSITCMDSGRQTRLQGRKMKKKMVGQKLRKSSGRLRRRCLARGIRILSNLIPGGKSMAVGELFVEAACYLSSLKMRVKTMQAMISMLSGDSQ
;
A
#
# COMPACT_ATOMS: atom_id res chain seq x y z
N MET A 1 24.51 -3.36 -2.10
CA MET A 1 23.12 -3.76 -1.84
C MET A 1 22.62 -4.52 -3.06
N ASN A 2 22.11 -5.73 -2.87
CA ASN A 2 21.60 -6.55 -3.98
C ASN A 2 20.17 -6.12 -4.30
N SER A 3 19.78 -6.11 -5.58
CA SER A 3 18.45 -5.69 -6.04
C SER A 3 17.30 -6.44 -5.33
N VAL A 4 17.56 -7.66 -4.86
CA VAL A 4 16.60 -8.49 -4.10
C VAL A 4 16.35 -7.93 -2.70
N GLU A 5 17.36 -7.37 -2.03
CA GLU A 5 17.21 -6.74 -0.72
C GLU A 5 16.48 -5.41 -0.82
N ALA A 6 16.73 -4.64 -1.89
CA ALA A 6 16.01 -3.39 -2.15
C ALA A 6 14.50 -3.62 -2.34
N ILE A 7 14.13 -4.70 -3.04
CA ILE A 7 12.72 -5.10 -3.21
C ILE A 7 12.12 -5.53 -1.87
N GLN A 8 12.87 -6.27 -1.05
CA GLN A 8 12.40 -6.73 0.25
C GLN A 8 12.13 -5.55 1.20
N VAL A 9 13.03 -4.57 1.26
CA VAL A 9 12.87 -3.33 2.05
C VAL A 9 11.64 -2.55 1.59
N LEU A 10 11.44 -2.38 0.27
CA LEU A 10 10.26 -1.67 -0.26
C LEU A 10 8.95 -2.38 0.07
N VAL A 11 8.94 -3.71 0.10
CA VAL A 11 7.78 -4.50 0.51
C VAL A 11 7.50 -4.37 2.00
N ASP A 12 8.54 -4.29 2.83
CA ASP A 12 8.41 -4.09 4.28
C ASP A 12 7.95 -2.66 4.64
N ASP A 13 8.34 -1.65 3.85
CA ASP A 13 7.85 -0.26 4.00
C ASP A 13 6.38 -0.10 3.56
N LEU A 14 6.00 -0.67 2.40
CA LEU A 14 4.60 -0.76 1.96
C LEU A 14 3.72 -1.56 2.95
N TYR A 15 4.31 -2.54 3.62
CA TYR A 15 3.66 -3.30 4.68
C TYR A 15 3.37 -2.41 5.90
N SER A 16 4.29 -1.55 6.34
CA SER A 16 4.01 -0.62 7.44
C SER A 16 2.87 0.37 7.13
N ILE A 17 2.76 0.83 5.88
CA ILE A 17 1.72 1.79 5.45
C ILE A 17 0.31 1.15 5.40
N THR A 18 0.21 -0.11 4.98
CA THR A 18 -1.10 -0.82 4.81
C THR A 18 -1.62 -1.48 6.08
N CYS A 19 -0.78 -1.60 7.12
CA CYS A 19 -1.04 -2.40 8.32
C CYS A 19 -1.19 -1.55 9.59
N MET A 20 -1.47 -0.24 9.47
CA MET A 20 -2.03 0.58 10.57
C MET A 20 -3.40 0.01 10.96
N ASP A 21 -3.38 -1.00 11.84
CA ASP A 21 -4.55 -1.59 12.46
C ASP A 21 -5.13 -0.53 13.41
N SER A 22 -6.26 0.07 13.03
CA SER A 22 -7.10 0.81 13.96
C SER A 22 -7.50 -0.16 15.06
N GLY A 23 -6.82 -0.06 16.20
CA GLY A 23 -6.87 -1.00 17.31
C GLY A 23 -8.29 -1.16 17.85
N ARG A 24 -8.99 -2.18 17.38
CA ARG A 24 -10.18 -2.72 18.04
C ARG A 24 -9.77 -3.94 18.84
N GLN A 25 -8.98 -3.75 19.90
CA GLN A 25 -8.61 -4.80 20.84
C GLN A 25 -9.50 -4.80 22.08
N THR A 26 -10.56 -5.60 21.95
CA THR A 26 -10.93 -6.68 22.88
C THR A 26 -11.13 -6.32 24.36
N ARG A 27 -12.40 -6.35 24.78
CA ARG A 27 -12.81 -6.66 26.16
C ARG A 27 -12.09 -7.92 26.65
N LEU A 28 -11.09 -7.75 27.50
CA LEU A 28 -10.41 -8.84 28.20
C LEU A 28 -11.32 -9.33 29.34
N GLN A 29 -12.25 -10.23 29.01
CA GLN A 29 -12.74 -11.19 30.00
C GLN A 29 -12.06 -12.54 29.76
N GLY A 30 -11.39 -13.04 30.79
CA GLY A 30 -11.29 -14.48 30.98
C GLY A 30 -9.95 -15.14 30.69
N ARG A 31 -9.24 -15.38 31.80
CA ARG A 31 -8.53 -16.62 32.16
C ARG A 31 -7.05 -16.78 31.76
N LYS A 32 -6.29 -16.83 32.85
CA LYS A 32 -4.92 -17.27 33.06
C LYS A 32 -4.64 -18.66 32.45
N MET A 33 -3.34 -18.91 32.21
CA MET A 33 -2.65 -20.19 32.01
C MET A 33 -2.70 -20.84 30.61
N LYS A 34 -1.58 -20.78 29.88
CA LYS A 34 -0.56 -21.85 29.83
C LYS A 34 0.60 -21.43 28.90
N LYS A 35 1.75 -21.13 29.51
CA LYS A 35 3.05 -21.02 28.85
C LYS A 35 3.46 -22.43 28.38
N LYS A 36 3.57 -22.65 27.07
CA LYS A 36 4.42 -23.65 26.36
C LYS A 36 3.85 -23.86 24.95
N MET A 37 4.23 -22.99 24.00
CA MET A 37 4.21 -23.17 22.53
C MET A 37 4.31 -21.80 21.81
N VAL A 38 5.38 -21.04 22.09
CA VAL A 38 5.53 -19.66 21.56
C VAL A 38 6.47 -19.57 20.36
N GLY A 39 7.24 -20.61 20.02
CA GLY A 39 8.20 -20.54 18.90
C GLY A 39 7.58 -20.67 17.50
N GLN A 40 6.60 -21.57 17.30
CA GLN A 40 6.10 -21.89 15.94
C GLN A 40 4.81 -21.15 15.54
N LYS A 41 4.05 -20.60 16.50
CA LYS A 41 2.76 -19.96 16.22
C LYS A 41 2.91 -18.52 15.69
N LEU A 42 4.02 -17.85 16.00
CA LEU A 42 4.33 -16.48 15.54
C LEU A 42 4.71 -16.41 14.05
N ARG A 43 5.37 -17.43 13.51
CA ARG A 43 5.74 -17.45 12.08
C ARG A 43 4.53 -17.63 11.15
N LYS A 44 3.55 -18.45 11.55
CA LYS A 44 2.31 -18.68 10.78
C LYS A 44 1.30 -17.52 10.90
N SER A 45 1.37 -16.70 11.95
CA SER A 45 0.54 -15.49 12.06
C SER A 45 1.06 -14.38 11.15
N SER A 46 2.39 -14.20 11.07
CA SER A 46 3.05 -13.21 10.21
C SER A 46 2.68 -13.37 8.73
N GLY A 47 2.77 -14.59 8.17
CA GLY A 47 2.40 -14.82 6.76
C GLY A 47 0.91 -14.59 6.44
N ARG A 48 0.01 -14.83 7.40
CA ARG A 48 -1.43 -14.55 7.23
C ARG A 48 -1.74 -13.06 7.35
N LEU A 49 -1.04 -12.34 8.22
CA LEU A 49 -1.16 -10.89 8.33
C LEU A 49 -0.64 -10.22 7.05
N ARG A 50 0.53 -10.64 6.56
CA ARG A 50 1.12 -10.17 5.30
C ARG A 50 0.17 -10.31 4.12
N ARG A 51 -0.44 -11.48 3.94
CA ARG A 51 -1.43 -11.69 2.87
C ARG A 51 -2.67 -10.80 3.02
N ARG A 52 -3.14 -10.57 4.24
CA ARG A 52 -4.28 -9.67 4.49
C ARG A 52 -3.95 -8.21 4.23
N CYS A 53 -2.80 -7.72 4.67
CA CYS A 53 -2.37 -6.33 4.42
C CYS A 53 -2.10 -6.11 2.91
N LEU A 54 -1.47 -7.07 2.23
CA LEU A 54 -1.32 -7.04 0.77
C LEU A 54 -2.67 -7.01 0.04
N ALA A 55 -3.62 -7.88 0.42
CA ALA A 55 -4.95 -7.90 -0.19
C ALA A 55 -5.72 -6.58 0.05
N ARG A 56 -5.56 -5.96 1.24
CA ARG A 56 -6.12 -4.63 1.51
C ARG A 56 -5.49 -3.57 0.61
N GLY A 57 -4.17 -3.57 0.46
CA GLY A 57 -3.44 -2.64 -0.42
C GLY A 57 -3.89 -2.76 -1.88
N ILE A 58 -3.98 -3.99 -2.41
CA ILE A 58 -4.49 -4.25 -3.76
C ILE A 58 -5.93 -3.76 -3.92
N ARG A 59 -6.79 -3.98 -2.91
CA ARG A 59 -8.17 -3.50 -2.93
C ARG A 59 -8.25 -1.97 -2.97
N ILE A 60 -7.43 -1.28 -2.17
CA ILE A 60 -7.35 0.18 -2.20
C ILE A 60 -6.89 0.65 -3.58
N LEU A 61 -5.83 0.05 -4.12
CA LEU A 61 -5.31 0.39 -5.44
C LEU A 61 -6.36 0.20 -6.53
N SER A 62 -7.09 -0.92 -6.53
CA SER A 62 -8.18 -1.19 -7.50
C SER A 62 -9.32 -0.18 -7.47
N ASN A 63 -9.54 0.50 -6.34
CA ASN A 63 -10.54 1.55 -6.21
C ASN A 63 -10.04 2.93 -6.67
N LEU A 64 -8.72 3.15 -6.68
CA LEU A 64 -8.09 4.41 -7.09
C LEU A 64 -7.83 4.47 -8.59
N ILE A 65 -7.52 3.32 -9.20
CA ILE A 65 -7.22 3.25 -10.63
C ILE A 65 -8.53 3.17 -11.43
N PRO A 66 -8.71 4.00 -12.48
CA PRO A 66 -9.85 3.91 -13.38
C PRO A 66 -10.00 2.50 -13.97
N GLY A 67 -11.18 1.88 -13.82
CA GLY A 67 -11.41 0.50 -14.27
C GLY A 67 -10.72 -0.59 -13.43
N GLY A 68 -10.03 -0.23 -12.34
CA GLY A 68 -9.18 -1.15 -11.58
C GLY A 68 -9.89 -2.32 -10.91
N LYS A 69 -11.21 -2.24 -10.67
CA LYS A 69 -12.00 -3.33 -10.02
C LYS A 69 -12.12 -4.60 -10.88
N SER A 70 -12.03 -4.47 -12.20
CA SER A 70 -12.13 -5.60 -13.14
C SER A 70 -10.77 -6.13 -13.61
N MET A 71 -9.66 -5.50 -13.21
CA MET A 71 -8.32 -5.83 -13.70
C MET A 71 -7.67 -6.96 -12.88
N ALA A 72 -6.84 -7.76 -13.56
CA ALA A 72 -5.94 -8.67 -12.86
C ALA A 72 -4.86 -7.89 -12.09
N VAL A 73 -4.28 -8.50 -11.05
CA VAL A 73 -3.31 -7.81 -10.18
C VAL A 73 -2.08 -7.29 -10.97
N GLY A 74 -1.58 -8.05 -11.95
CA GLY A 74 -0.45 -7.63 -12.78
C GLY A 74 -0.79 -6.40 -13.64
N GLU A 75 -1.95 -6.43 -14.29
CA GLU A 75 -2.46 -5.33 -15.11
C GLU A 75 -2.71 -4.07 -14.28
N LEU A 76 -3.24 -4.24 -13.06
CA LEU A 76 -3.53 -3.16 -12.13
C LEU A 76 -2.27 -2.34 -11.78
N PHE A 77 -1.11 -2.98 -11.63
CA PHE A 77 0.15 -2.27 -11.35
C PHE A 77 0.66 -1.48 -12.55
N VAL A 78 0.54 -2.04 -13.76
CA VAL A 78 0.94 -1.36 -15.00
C VAL A 78 0.03 -0.15 -15.22
N GLU A 79 -1.29 -0.35 -15.11
CA GLU A 79 -2.26 0.73 -15.25
C GLU A 79 -2.08 1.81 -14.16
N ALA A 80 -1.74 1.41 -12.93
CA ALA A 80 -1.42 2.36 -11.87
C ALA A 80 -0.22 3.26 -12.24
N ALA A 81 0.85 2.69 -12.82
CA ALA A 81 2.01 3.46 -13.25
C ALA A 81 1.68 4.41 -14.41
N CYS A 82 0.88 3.95 -15.38
CA CYS A 82 0.37 4.77 -16.48
C CYS A 82 -0.49 5.92 -15.95
N TYR A 83 -1.44 5.62 -15.06
CA TYR A 83 -2.34 6.61 -14.47
C TYR A 83 -1.57 7.66 -13.66
N LEU A 84 -0.62 7.25 -12.81
CA LEU A 84 0.24 8.17 -12.06
C LEU A 84 1.03 9.10 -12.99
N SER A 85 1.59 8.56 -14.08
CA SER A 85 2.33 9.34 -15.08
C SER A 85 1.42 10.37 -15.76
N SER A 86 0.21 9.95 -16.16
CA SER A 86 -0.77 10.85 -16.78
C SER A 86 -1.20 11.97 -15.82
N LEU A 87 -1.43 11.64 -14.54
CA LEU A 87 -1.82 12.59 -13.52
C LEU A 87 -0.71 13.61 -13.27
N LYS A 88 0.53 13.16 -13.19
CA LYS A 88 1.71 14.03 -13.04
C LYS A 88 1.85 15.00 -14.22
N MET A 89 1.63 14.52 -15.45
CA MET A 89 1.68 15.38 -16.63
C MET A 89 0.56 16.43 -16.62
N ARG A 90 -0.67 16.05 -16.27
CA ARG A 90 -1.78 17.02 -16.16
C ARG A 90 -1.50 18.12 -15.13
N VAL A 91 -0.98 17.75 -13.96
CA VAL A 91 -0.59 18.74 -12.93
C VAL A 91 0.48 19.69 -13.45
N LYS A 92 1.53 19.17 -14.12
CA LYS A 92 2.57 20.02 -14.73
C LYS A 92 2.01 20.99 -15.77
N THR A 93 1.12 20.51 -16.63
CA THR A 93 0.46 21.37 -17.63
C THR A 93 -0.37 22.45 -16.98
N MET A 94 -1.17 22.11 -15.95
CA MET A 94 -1.97 23.09 -15.21
C MET A 94 -1.10 24.11 -14.50
N GLN A 95 0.02 23.68 -13.89
CA GLN A 95 0.98 24.58 -13.26
C GLN A 95 1.60 25.54 -14.27
N ALA A 96 1.99 25.06 -15.46
CA ALA A 96 2.52 25.91 -16.52
C ALA A 96 1.48 26.93 -17.01
N MET A 97 0.22 26.53 -17.19
CA MET A 97 -0.86 27.44 -17.54
C MET A 97 -1.07 28.51 -16.46
N ILE A 98 -1.04 28.13 -15.18
CA ILE A 98 -1.11 29.09 -14.07
C ILE A 98 0.06 30.07 -14.14
N SER A 99 1.29 29.60 -14.32
CA SER A 99 2.46 30.50 -14.46
C SER A 99 2.33 31.47 -15.64
N MET A 100 1.81 31.01 -16.78
CA MET A 100 1.55 31.87 -17.94
C MET A 100 0.46 32.92 -17.67
N LEU A 101 -0.61 32.54 -16.95
CA LEU A 101 -1.73 33.42 -16.64
C LEU A 101 -1.47 34.36 -15.47
N SER A 102 -0.63 33.96 -14.52
CA SER A 102 -0.22 34.77 -13.38
C SER A 102 0.74 35.90 -13.76
N GLY A 103 1.20 35.95 -15.02
CA GLY A 103 1.96 37.07 -15.54
C GLY A 103 3.26 37.28 -14.77
N ASP A 104 4.02 36.20 -14.53
CA ASP A 104 5.45 36.31 -14.19
C ASP A 104 6.16 36.96 -15.38
N SER A 105 6.03 38.28 -15.40
CA SER A 105 6.76 39.23 -16.22
C SER A 105 8.14 39.24 -15.62
N GLN A 106 9.06 38.51 -16.25
CA GLN A 106 10.48 38.59 -15.92
C GLN A 106 10.97 40.05 -16.00
#